data_AF-V4XIY2-F1
#
_entry.id   AF-V4XIY2-F1
#
_cell.length_a   1.000
_cell.length_b   1.000
_cell.length_c   1.000
_cell.angle_alpha   90.00
_cell.angle_beta   90.00
_cell.angle_gamma   90.00
#
_symmetry.space_group_name_H-M   'P 1'
#
loop_
_entity.id
_entity.type
_entity.pdbx_description
1 polymer ?
#
loop_
_entity_poly.entity_id
_entity_poly.type
_entity_poly.pdbx_seq_one_letter_code
_entity_poly.pdbx_strand_id
1 'polypeptide(L)'
;MPIKPKAATAFADCVTGWFEAEDVLPIYISGLPRQVDAEPALYGVGAGGGAARLEAVGIETPAETGLVSGPTGALLAHAVENDTTAVGFVVESDPQFPDPDAATAVIERGIEPIADLDVDTSKLSDKAAEIEQARKQLLKRVQQTSEENSRAEPIRMYQ
;
A
#
# COMPACT_ATOMS: atom_id res chain seq x y z
N MET A 1 0.55 -14.50 6.04
CA MET A 1 1.55 -15.28 5.27
C MET A 1 1.48 -14.82 3.83
N PRO A 2 2.59 -14.39 3.20
CA PRO A 2 2.57 -13.92 1.81
C PRO A 2 2.32 -15.09 0.84
N ILE A 3 1.57 -14.83 -0.23
CA ILE A 3 1.38 -15.77 -1.33
C ILE A 3 2.68 -15.82 -2.14
N LYS A 4 3.21 -17.02 -2.37
CA LYS A 4 4.38 -17.19 -3.22
C LYS A 4 4.04 -16.74 -4.64
N PRO A 5 4.92 -16.03 -5.37
CA PRO A 5 4.63 -15.56 -6.73
C PRO A 5 4.12 -16.66 -7.66
N LYS A 6 4.68 -17.87 -7.57
CA LYS A 6 4.27 -19.03 -8.37
C LYS A 6 2.84 -19.52 -8.11
N ALA A 7 2.25 -19.15 -6.98
CA ALA A 7 0.90 -19.51 -6.59
C ALA A 7 -0.10 -18.37 -6.84
N ALA A 8 0.35 -17.19 -7.26
CA ALA A 8 -0.52 -16.02 -7.40
C ALA A 8 -1.58 -16.23 -8.50
N THR A 9 -1.20 -16.78 -9.66
CA THR A 9 -2.13 -17.12 -10.74
C THR A 9 -3.16 -18.16 -10.30
N ALA A 10 -2.69 -19.29 -9.75
CA ALA A 10 -3.61 -20.34 -9.26
C ALA A 10 -4.55 -19.83 -8.16
N PHE A 11 -4.11 -18.87 -7.35
CA PHE A 11 -4.96 -18.21 -6.38
C PHE A 11 -5.99 -17.31 -7.07
N ALA A 12 -5.57 -16.49 -8.04
CA ALA A 12 -6.45 -15.64 -8.84
C ALA A 12 -7.55 -16.46 -9.54
N ASP A 13 -7.19 -17.56 -10.19
CA ASP A 13 -8.14 -18.46 -10.87
C ASP A 13 -9.20 -18.98 -9.89
N CYS A 14 -8.76 -19.39 -8.69
CA CYS A 14 -9.63 -19.95 -7.66
C CYS A 14 -10.66 -18.93 -7.13
N VAL A 15 -10.24 -17.69 -6.89
CA VAL A 15 -11.12 -16.65 -6.31
C VAL A 15 -11.98 -15.95 -7.35
N THR A 16 -11.55 -15.90 -8.61
CA THR A 16 -12.31 -15.18 -9.66
C THR A 16 -13.64 -15.85 -9.97
N GLY A 17 -13.68 -17.18 -9.99
CA GLY A 17 -14.95 -17.91 -10.16
C GLY A 17 -15.97 -17.61 -9.05
N TRP A 18 -15.51 -17.25 -7.85
CA TRP A 18 -16.39 -16.82 -6.76
C TRP A 18 -16.87 -15.37 -6.95
N PHE A 19 -16.01 -14.46 -7.44
CA PHE A 19 -16.41 -13.07 -7.71
C PHE A 19 -17.55 -12.99 -8.72
N GLU A 20 -17.48 -13.78 -9.79
CA GLU A 20 -18.54 -13.83 -10.82
C GLU A 20 -19.83 -14.44 -10.28
N ALA A 21 -19.73 -15.50 -9.47
CA ALA A 21 -20.90 -16.18 -8.91
C ALA A 21 -21.69 -15.31 -7.92
N GLU A 22 -20.99 -14.46 -7.17
CA GLU A 22 -21.58 -13.62 -6.11
C GLU A 22 -21.73 -12.13 -6.51
N ASP A 23 -21.44 -11.77 -7.77
CA ASP A 23 -21.46 -10.39 -8.29
C ASP A 23 -20.65 -9.40 -7.43
N VAL A 24 -19.43 -9.80 -7.09
CA VAL A 24 -18.52 -9.04 -6.23
C VAL A 24 -17.58 -8.19 -7.08
N LEU A 25 -17.41 -6.91 -6.71
CA LEU A 25 -16.36 -6.05 -7.26
C LEU A 25 -15.05 -6.27 -6.47
N PRO A 26 -14.02 -6.91 -7.05
CA PRO A 26 -12.72 -7.01 -6.38
C PRO A 26 -11.99 -5.66 -6.34
N ILE A 27 -11.52 -5.31 -5.14
CA ILE A 27 -10.63 -4.17 -4.90
C ILE A 27 -9.27 -4.69 -4.45
N TYR A 28 -8.22 -4.35 -5.20
CA TYR A 28 -6.85 -4.75 -4.94
C TYR A 28 -6.03 -3.55 -4.46
N ILE A 29 -5.19 -3.71 -3.44
CA ILE A 29 -4.45 -2.59 -2.82
C ILE A 29 -2.94 -2.84 -2.94
N SER A 30 -2.19 -1.80 -3.27
CA SER A 30 -0.73 -1.77 -3.32
C SER A 30 -0.19 -0.50 -2.67
N GLY A 31 0.89 -0.63 -1.93
CA GLY A 31 1.65 0.52 -1.42
C GLY A 31 2.70 0.97 -2.45
N LEU A 32 2.82 2.29 -2.60
CA LEU A 32 3.88 2.96 -3.35
C LEU A 32 4.90 3.49 -2.35
N PRO A 33 6.08 2.86 -2.22
CA PRO A 33 7.05 3.24 -1.21
C PRO A 33 7.56 4.66 -1.47
N ARG A 34 7.16 5.59 -0.58
CA ARG A 34 7.59 6.99 -0.61
C ARG A 34 7.65 7.51 0.82
N GLN A 35 8.62 8.38 1.08
CA GLN A 35 8.61 9.12 2.34
C GLN A 35 7.57 10.24 2.20
N VAL A 36 6.50 10.14 2.99
CA VAL A 36 5.37 11.07 2.92
C VAL A 36 5.46 12.02 4.11
N ASP A 37 5.65 13.31 3.82
CA ASP A 37 5.60 14.38 4.84
C ASP A 37 4.23 15.09 4.86
N ALA A 38 3.29 14.63 4.04
CA ALA A 38 1.96 15.19 3.82
C ALA A 38 0.91 14.06 3.78
N GLU A 39 -0.32 14.39 3.39
CA GLU A 39 -1.35 13.38 3.17
C GLU A 39 -0.94 12.41 2.03
N PRO A 40 -1.07 11.08 2.20
CA PRO A 40 -0.68 10.11 1.19
C PRO A 40 -1.43 10.28 -0.13
N ALA A 41 -0.72 10.37 -1.26
CA ALA A 41 -1.39 10.34 -2.56
C ALA A 41 -2.03 8.96 -2.79
N LEU A 42 -3.23 8.94 -3.39
CA LEU A 42 -3.98 7.73 -3.73
C LEU A 42 -4.32 7.76 -5.21
N TYR A 43 -4.01 6.70 -5.92
CA TYR A 43 -4.31 6.56 -7.35
C TYR A 43 -5.12 5.28 -7.61
N GLY A 44 -6.08 5.38 -8.53
CA GLY A 44 -6.90 4.29 -9.02
C GLY A 44 -6.38 3.67 -10.31
N VAL A 45 -6.47 2.35 -10.42
CA VAL A 45 -6.20 1.58 -11.64
C VAL A 45 -7.40 0.69 -11.93
N GLY A 46 -7.92 0.70 -13.15
CA GLY A 46 -9.11 -0.08 -13.52
C GLY A 46 -8.79 -1.22 -14.49
N ALA A 47 -9.48 -2.35 -14.34
CA ALA A 47 -9.57 -3.42 -15.34
C ALA A 47 -11.04 -3.64 -15.74
N GLY A 48 -11.28 -4.00 -17.01
CA GLY A 48 -12.63 -4.08 -17.57
C GLY A 48 -13.37 -2.74 -17.41
N GLY A 49 -14.52 -2.76 -16.73
CA GLY A 49 -15.31 -1.55 -16.40
C GLY A 49 -14.80 -0.72 -15.21
N GLY A 50 -13.70 -1.13 -14.56
CA GLY A 50 -13.22 -0.50 -13.32
C GLY A 50 -12.79 0.95 -13.47
N ALA A 51 -12.23 1.33 -14.63
CA ALA A 51 -11.78 2.71 -14.88
C ALA A 51 -12.96 3.70 -14.89
N ALA A 52 -14.08 3.32 -15.51
CA ALA A 52 -15.30 4.14 -15.53
C ALA A 52 -15.90 4.28 -14.12
N ARG A 53 -15.79 3.24 -13.28
CA ARG A 53 -16.23 3.31 -11.88
C ARG A 53 -15.39 4.31 -11.07
N LEU A 54 -14.07 4.28 -11.25
CA LEU A 54 -13.15 5.22 -10.60
C LEU A 54 -13.44 6.67 -11.01
N GLU A 55 -13.65 6.91 -12.31
CA GLU A 55 -14.00 8.24 -12.82
C GLU A 55 -15.34 8.75 -12.25
N ALA A 56 -16.35 7.88 -12.14
CA ALA A 56 -17.66 8.24 -11.62
C ALA A 56 -17.63 8.73 -10.16
N VAL A 57 -16.65 8.30 -9.37
CA VAL A 57 -16.45 8.71 -7.97
C VAL A 57 -15.32 9.73 -7.81
N GLY A 58 -14.73 10.20 -8.91
CA GLY A 58 -13.69 11.24 -8.90
C GLY A 58 -12.32 10.79 -8.40
N ILE A 59 -11.99 9.49 -8.51
CA ILE A 59 -10.67 8.98 -8.12
C ILE A 59 -9.70 9.13 -9.29
N GLU A 60 -8.57 9.80 -9.04
CA GLU A 60 -7.54 10.06 -10.04
C GLU A 60 -6.77 8.80 -10.44
N THR A 61 -6.42 8.69 -11.71
CA THR A 61 -5.52 7.65 -12.22
C THR A 61 -4.05 8.13 -12.21
N PRO A 62 -3.05 7.24 -12.12
CA PRO A 62 -1.65 7.63 -12.20
C PRO A 62 -1.34 8.45 -13.46
N ALA A 63 -0.65 9.58 -13.30
CA ALA A 63 -0.24 10.43 -14.42
C ALA A 63 0.93 9.84 -15.23
N GLU A 64 1.70 8.94 -14.61
CA GLU A 64 2.87 8.30 -15.21
C GLU A 64 2.65 6.79 -15.31
N THR A 65 3.23 6.18 -16.35
CA THR A 65 3.23 4.72 -16.50
C THR A 65 4.06 4.07 -15.40
N GLY A 66 3.49 3.05 -14.76
CA GLY A 66 4.15 2.30 -13.70
C GLY A 66 3.93 0.79 -13.81
N LEU A 67 4.51 0.04 -12.87
CA LEU A 67 4.35 -1.40 -12.74
C LEU A 67 3.89 -1.76 -11.33
N VAL A 68 2.71 -2.38 -11.22
CA VAL A 68 2.27 -3.06 -10.00
C VAL A 68 2.77 -4.51 -10.07
N SER A 69 3.55 -4.93 -9.07
CA SER A 69 4.16 -6.27 -9.04
C SER A 69 3.65 -7.11 -7.87
N GLY A 70 4.08 -8.38 -7.82
CA GLY A 70 3.67 -9.30 -6.76
C GLY A 70 2.23 -9.79 -6.89
N PRO A 71 1.63 -10.29 -5.81
CA PRO A 71 0.29 -10.88 -5.84
C PRO A 71 -0.79 -9.90 -6.34
N THR A 72 -0.74 -8.63 -5.91
CA THR A 72 -1.67 -7.59 -6.37
C THR A 72 -1.55 -7.37 -7.89
N GLY A 73 -0.33 -7.28 -8.41
CA GLY A 73 -0.08 -7.14 -9.85
C GLY A 73 -0.58 -8.35 -10.64
N ALA A 74 -0.40 -9.57 -10.12
CA ALA A 74 -0.91 -10.78 -10.75
C ALA A 74 -2.45 -10.82 -10.78
N LEU A 75 -3.12 -10.40 -9.71
CA LEU A 75 -4.57 -10.32 -9.65
C LEU A 75 -5.15 -9.27 -10.61
N LEU A 76 -4.49 -8.10 -10.71
CA LEU A 76 -4.86 -7.06 -11.68
C LEU A 76 -4.64 -7.53 -13.12
N ALA A 77 -3.50 -8.16 -13.40
CA ALA A 77 -3.21 -8.72 -14.72
C ALA A 77 -4.24 -9.79 -15.11
N HIS A 78 -4.58 -10.69 -14.19
CA HIS A 78 -5.61 -11.70 -14.40
C HIS A 78 -6.97 -11.06 -14.72
N ALA A 79 -7.38 -10.00 -14.02
CA ALA A 79 -8.62 -9.29 -14.31
C ALA A 79 -8.62 -8.67 -15.73
N VAL A 80 -7.49 -8.13 -16.18
CA VAL A 80 -7.32 -7.62 -17.55
C VAL A 80 -7.40 -8.77 -18.57
N GLU A 81 -6.71 -9.89 -18.33
CA GLU A 81 -6.66 -11.03 -19.24
C GLU A 81 -8.03 -11.71 -19.43
N ASN A 82 -8.90 -11.64 -18.43
CA ASN A 82 -10.21 -12.29 -18.43
C ASN A 82 -11.39 -11.30 -18.57
N ASP A 83 -11.11 -10.02 -18.84
CA ASP A 83 -12.13 -8.94 -18.95
C ASP A 83 -13.05 -8.84 -17.70
N THR A 84 -12.50 -9.17 -16.54
CA THR A 84 -13.21 -9.06 -15.26
C THR A 84 -13.15 -7.62 -14.77
N THR A 85 -14.29 -7.07 -14.34
CA THR A 85 -14.32 -5.72 -13.75
C THR A 85 -13.62 -5.74 -12.40
N ALA A 86 -12.54 -4.96 -12.26
CA ALA A 86 -11.79 -4.84 -11.02
C ALA A 86 -11.23 -3.42 -10.82
N VAL A 87 -11.00 -3.05 -9.57
CA VAL A 87 -10.34 -1.79 -9.19
C VAL A 87 -9.07 -2.08 -8.40
N GLY A 88 -8.02 -1.33 -8.66
CA GLY A 88 -6.77 -1.33 -7.95
C GLY A 88 -6.51 0.05 -7.32
N PHE A 89 -6.01 0.07 -6.09
CA PHE A 89 -5.52 1.27 -5.43
C PHE A 89 -4.01 1.21 -5.24
N VAL A 90 -3.34 2.30 -5.58
CA VAL A 90 -1.93 2.53 -5.33
C VAL A 90 -1.83 3.75 -4.41
N VAL A 91 -1.41 3.53 -3.16
CA VAL A 91 -1.33 4.58 -2.14
C VAL A 91 0.13 4.81 -1.75
N GLU A 92 0.55 6.06 -1.63
CA GLU A 92 1.86 6.36 -1.05
C GLU A 92 1.95 5.86 0.39
N SER A 93 3.06 5.22 0.76
CA SER A 93 3.21 4.63 2.09
C SER A 93 4.67 4.56 2.54
N ASP A 94 4.90 4.68 3.85
CA ASP A 94 6.23 4.51 4.45
C ASP A 94 6.75 3.07 4.22
N PRO A 95 7.93 2.87 3.60
CA PRO A 95 8.47 1.54 3.32
C PRO A 95 9.08 0.85 4.54
N GLN A 96 9.32 1.58 5.63
CA GLN A 96 10.06 1.10 6.79
C GLN A 96 9.13 0.75 7.96
N PHE A 97 7.98 1.39 8.06
CA PHE A 97 7.04 1.23 9.17
C PHE A 97 5.62 0.96 8.67
N PRO A 98 4.77 0.27 9.45
CA PRO A 98 3.34 0.24 9.17
C PRO A 98 2.79 1.67 9.10
N ASP A 99 1.92 1.93 8.13
CA ASP A 99 1.44 3.26 7.79
C ASP A 99 -0.10 3.32 7.90
N PRO A 100 -0.65 3.72 9.06
CA PRO A 100 -2.10 3.82 9.24
C PRO A 100 -2.71 4.99 8.47
N ASP A 101 -1.94 6.03 8.14
CA ASP A 101 -2.43 7.17 7.37
C ASP A 101 -2.68 6.73 5.92
N ALA A 102 -1.78 5.94 5.34
CA ALA A 102 -1.99 5.30 4.04
C ALA A 102 -3.19 4.34 4.04
N ALA A 103 -3.38 3.57 5.11
CA ALA A 103 -4.54 2.69 5.25
C ALA A 103 -5.86 3.48 5.33
N THR A 104 -5.86 4.59 6.07
CA THR A 104 -7.00 5.50 6.21
C THR A 104 -7.36 6.12 4.87
N ALA A 105 -6.37 6.61 4.13
CA ALA A 105 -6.54 7.14 2.78
C ALA A 105 -7.22 6.14 1.83
N VAL A 106 -6.81 4.86 1.84
CA VAL A 106 -7.44 3.84 1.00
C VAL A 106 -8.89 3.59 1.38
N ILE A 107 -9.22 3.58 2.67
CA ILE A 107 -10.59 3.35 3.13
C ILE A 107 -11.47 4.54 2.75
N GLU A 108 -11.14 5.74 3.24
CA GLU A 108 -12.00 6.93 3.12
C GLU A 108 -12.06 7.49 1.70
N ARG A 109 -10.92 7.53 1.00
CA ARG A 109 -10.86 8.12 -0.35
C ARG A 109 -10.97 7.10 -1.47
N GLY A 110 -10.78 5.82 -1.18
CA GLY A 110 -10.82 4.74 -2.16
C GLY A 110 -12.09 3.89 -2.06
N ILE A 111 -12.27 3.24 -0.92
CA ILE A 111 -13.31 2.21 -0.73
C ILE A 111 -14.68 2.84 -0.49
N GLU A 112 -14.79 3.81 0.42
CA GLU A 112 -16.06 4.43 0.79
C GLU A 112 -16.82 5.01 -0.41
N PRO A 113 -16.20 5.78 -1.33
CA PRO A 113 -16.91 6.33 -2.49
C PRO A 113 -17.41 5.25 -3.45
N ILE A 114 -16.68 4.13 -3.57
CA ILE A 114 -17.05 3.02 -4.46
C ILE A 114 -18.16 2.16 -3.86
N ALA A 115 -18.09 1.93 -2.54
CA ALA A 115 -18.99 1.03 -1.83
C ALA A 115 -20.22 1.73 -1.23
N ASP A 116 -20.27 3.07 -1.27
CA ASP A 116 -21.27 3.89 -0.58
C ASP A 116 -21.36 3.53 0.92
N LEU A 117 -20.19 3.54 1.57
CA LEU A 117 -20.02 3.19 2.99
C LEU A 117 -19.46 4.36 3.78
N ASP A 118 -19.65 4.31 5.10
CA ASP A 118 -19.04 5.19 6.09
C ASP A 118 -18.37 4.30 7.15
N VAL A 119 -17.03 4.30 7.18
CA VAL A 119 -16.22 3.40 8.00
C VAL A 119 -15.47 4.22 9.05
N ASP A 120 -15.71 3.94 10.33
CA ASP A 120 -14.96 4.58 11.42
C ASP A 120 -13.48 4.14 11.41
N THR A 121 -12.61 5.05 10.95
CA THR A 121 -11.15 4.89 10.87
C THR A 121 -10.42 5.41 12.11
N SER A 122 -11.12 5.91 13.15
CA SER A 122 -10.49 6.53 14.33
C SER A 122 -9.41 5.67 15.01
N LYS A 123 -9.61 4.34 15.02
CA LYS A 123 -8.64 3.38 15.57
C LYS A 123 -7.33 3.32 14.78
N LEU A 124 -7.33 3.67 13.49
CA LEU A 124 -6.12 3.77 12.68
C LEU A 124 -5.31 4.99 13.10
N SER A 125 -5.96 6.13 13.38
CA SER A 125 -5.30 7.33 13.89
C SER A 125 -4.65 7.09 15.25
N ASP A 126 -5.33 6.39 16.16
CA ASP A 126 -4.74 6.01 17.46
C ASP A 126 -3.47 5.16 17.29
N LYS A 127 -3.49 4.22 16.33
CA LYS A 127 -2.33 3.40 15.99
C LYS A 127 -1.22 4.19 15.33
N ALA A 128 -1.53 5.21 14.52
CA ALA A 128 -0.53 6.09 13.90
C ALA A 128 0.32 6.77 14.97
N ALA A 129 -0.33 7.30 16.02
CA ALA A 129 0.35 7.92 17.15
C ALA A 129 1.27 6.94 17.90
N GLU A 130 0.86 5.68 18.09
CA GLU A 130 1.67 4.64 18.73
C GLU A 130 2.90 4.28 17.90
N ILE A 131 2.73 4.11 16.58
CA ILE A 131 3.83 3.78 15.65
C ILE A 131 4.85 4.92 15.58
N GLU A 132 4.38 6.17 15.54
CA GLU A 132 5.25 7.35 15.55
C GLU A 132 6.07 7.46 16.84
N GLN A 133 5.48 7.11 17.99
CA GLN A 133 6.23 7.01 19.24
C GLN A 133 7.31 5.93 19.19
N ALA A 134 6.98 4.74 18.65
CA ALA A 134 7.95 3.66 18.47
C ALA A 134 9.10 4.07 17.53
N ARG A 135 8.80 4.77 16.43
CA ARG A 135 9.79 5.32 15.50
C ARG A 135 10.76 6.26 16.21
N LYS A 136 10.24 7.22 16.99
CA LYS A 136 11.06 8.16 17.77
C LYS A 136 11.97 7.46 18.78
N GLN A 137 11.48 6.41 19.45
CA GLN A 137 12.28 5.64 20.40
C GLN A 137 13.40 4.86 19.71
N LEU A 138 13.13 4.27 18.54
CA LEU A 138 14.14 3.58 17.73
C LEU A 138 15.24 4.53 17.27
N LEU A 139 14.88 5.70 16.74
CA LEU A 139 15.85 6.72 16.30
C LEU A 139 16.74 7.21 17.45
N LYS A 140 16.16 7.44 18.63
CA LYS A 140 16.93 7.80 19.84
C LYS A 140 17.93 6.72 20.22
N ARG A 141 17.54 5.45 20.18
CA ARG A 141 18.46 4.33 20.50
C ARG A 141 19.62 4.25 19.52
N VAL A 142 19.36 4.44 18.22
CA VAL A 142 20.41 4.47 17.19
C VAL A 142 21.39 5.63 17.43
N GLN A 143 20.90 6.82 17.78
CA GLN A 143 21.75 7.97 18.10
C GLN A 143 22.61 7.71 19.35
N GLN A 144 22.02 7.19 20.43
CA GLN A 144 22.75 6.86 21.66
C GLN A 144 23.86 5.83 21.42
N THR A 145 23.58 4.76 20.67
CA THR A 145 24.60 3.77 20.29
C THR A 145 25.68 4.35 19.37
N SER A 146 25.35 5.34 18.53
CA SER A 146 26.34 6.03 17.68
C SER A 146 27.25 6.97 18.48
N GLU A 147 26.73 7.64 19.51
CA GLU A 147 27.51 8.50 20.41
C GLU A 147 28.41 7.67 21.34
N GLU A 148 27.94 6.51 21.81
CA GLU A 148 28.74 5.55 22.59
C GLU A 148 29.85 4.86 21.77
N ASN A 149 29.74 4.85 20.43
CA ASN A 149 30.72 4.25 19.52
C ASN A 149 31.71 5.25 18.89
N SER A 150 31.88 6.45 19.46
CA SER A 150 33.02 7.32 19.12
C SER A 150 34.35 6.64 19.50
N ARG A 151 34.88 5.79 18.60
CA ARG A 151 36.21 5.19 18.71
C ARG A 151 37.24 6.09 18.04
N ALA A 152 38.13 6.66 18.85
CA ALA A 152 39.41 7.17 18.41
C ALA A 152 40.33 5.97 18.10
N GLU A 153 40.75 5.80 16.85
CA GLU A 153 41.88 4.94 16.53
C GLU A 153 43.19 5.73 16.71
N PRO A 154 44.22 5.15 17.37
CA PRO A 154 45.46 5.88 17.63
C PRO A 154 46.22 6.13 16.32
N ILE A 155 46.58 7.39 16.09
CA ILE A 155 47.55 7.80 15.07
C ILE A 155 48.88 7.12 15.42
N ARG A 156 49.27 6.08 14.66
CA ARG A 156 50.68 5.64 14.66
C ARG A 156 51.50 6.60 13.81
N MET A 157 51.97 7.66 14.46
CA MET A 157 53.26 8.29 14.14
C MET A 157 54.40 7.41 14.70
N TYR A 158 55.62 7.63 14.18
CA TYR A 158 56.92 6.95 14.40
C TYR A 158 57.14 5.74 13.48
N GLN A 159 58.20 5.63 12.67
CA GLN A 159 59.40 6.44 12.39
C GLN A 159 59.78 6.21 10.93
#